data_AF-A0A7D5SH05-F1
#
_entry.id   AF-A0A7D5SH05-F1
#
_cell.length_a   1.000
_cell.length_b   1.000
_cell.length_c   1.000
_cell.angle_alpha   90.00
_cell.angle_beta   90.00
_cell.angle_gamma   90.00
#
_symmetry.space_group_name_H-M   'P 1'
#
loop_
_entity.id
_entity.type
_entity.pdbx_description
1 polymer ?
#
loop_
_entity_poly.entity_id
_entity_poly.type
_entity_poly.pdbx_seq_one_letter_code
_entity_poly.pdbx_strand_id
1 'polypeptide(L)'
;METRFLELEEQLRGARLDYQGGAAGEYWRVAASFDRLARSRFEAISKLAGRKLLADAGDESGLPAGLQHAPDDGTRWYRAMKLQSGHYEHGFVGFQTNEDGSDAGSITTGHIYSPAAVAATLCLELSTMKNEASTPAGPLTIHVGGVNTRVNLHSNDNSTNTYIASEVTVFENLRSIVAEHAPAELKAEFLERIQSMEQSVGKPTFTSRYNDFIQSAANHIAIFTPLLPALSALLPT
;
A
#
# COMPACT_ATOMS: atom_id res chain seq x y z
N MET A 1 23.51 20.82 -0.08
CA MET A 1 23.63 19.36 -0.23
C MET A 1 23.02 18.94 -1.55
N GLU A 2 21.80 19.40 -1.86
CA GLU A 2 21.14 19.29 -3.17
C GLU A 2 22.08 19.36 -4.38
N THR A 3 22.80 20.48 -4.59
CA THR A 3 23.69 20.67 -5.75
C THR A 3 24.71 19.54 -5.91
N ARG A 4 25.23 18.99 -4.81
CA ARG A 4 26.22 17.91 -4.85
C ARG A 4 25.62 16.59 -5.32
N PHE A 5 24.32 16.37 -5.10
CA PHE A 5 23.60 15.22 -5.64
C PHE A 5 23.24 15.46 -7.12
N LEU A 6 22.83 16.68 -7.50
CA LEU A 6 22.56 17.03 -8.90
C LEU A 6 23.79 16.84 -9.80
N GLU A 7 24.99 17.15 -9.31
CA GLU A 7 26.26 16.88 -10.01
C GLU A 7 26.49 15.41 -10.37
N LEU A 8 25.78 14.48 -9.72
CA LEU A 8 25.88 13.04 -9.94
C LEU A 8 24.70 12.47 -10.73
N GLU A 9 23.72 13.29 -11.10
CA GLU A 9 22.48 12.84 -11.74
C GLU A 9 22.77 12.13 -13.06
N GLU A 10 23.59 12.74 -13.93
CA GLU A 10 23.88 12.17 -15.25
C GLU A 10 24.54 10.79 -15.15
N GLN A 11 25.52 10.63 -14.25
CA GLN A 11 26.26 9.38 -14.08
C GLN A 11 25.45 8.30 -13.36
N LEU A 12 24.46 8.70 -12.55
CA LEU A 12 23.63 7.79 -11.74
C LEU A 12 22.17 7.72 -12.20
N ARG A 13 21.83 8.28 -13.37
CA ARG A 13 20.46 8.26 -13.91
C ARG A 13 19.93 6.84 -14.11
N GLY A 14 20.78 5.91 -14.54
CA GLY A 14 20.43 4.50 -14.70
C GLY A 14 20.60 3.65 -13.44
N ALA A 15 21.10 4.23 -12.35
CA ALA A 15 21.35 3.51 -11.11
C ALA A 15 20.06 3.34 -10.30
N ARG A 16 20.09 2.39 -9.37
CA ARG A 16 19.04 2.19 -8.37
C ARG A 16 19.63 2.12 -6.98
N LEU A 17 18.91 2.62 -5.99
CA LEU A 17 19.17 2.29 -4.59
C LEU A 17 18.22 1.15 -4.21
N ASP A 18 18.75 -0.06 -4.13
CA ASP A 18 18.02 -1.27 -3.77
C ASP A 18 17.97 -1.42 -2.24
N TYR A 19 16.82 -1.87 -1.75
CA TYR A 19 16.53 -2.16 -0.35
C TYR A 19 16.12 -3.62 -0.17
N GLN A 20 16.58 -4.22 0.92
CA GLN A 20 16.08 -5.46 1.48
C GLN A 20 15.85 -5.28 2.98
N GLY A 21 14.76 -5.83 3.52
CA GLY A 21 14.48 -5.86 4.96
C GLY A 21 13.64 -7.05 5.39
N GLY A 22 13.38 -7.18 6.68
CA GLY A 22 12.60 -8.28 7.26
C GLY A 22 13.48 -9.29 7.99
N ALA A 23 13.12 -10.58 7.90
CA ALA A 23 13.76 -11.67 8.65
C ALA A 23 15.27 -11.78 8.38
N ALA A 24 15.72 -11.43 7.18
CA ALA A 24 17.13 -11.46 6.81
C ALA A 24 17.95 -10.27 7.34
N GLY A 25 17.31 -9.24 7.89
CA GLY A 25 17.93 -7.96 8.25
C GLY A 25 17.85 -6.91 7.15
N GLU A 26 18.33 -5.70 7.46
CA GLU A 26 18.28 -4.53 6.58
C GLU A 26 19.57 -4.40 5.75
N TYR A 27 19.42 -4.31 4.43
CA TYR A 27 20.53 -4.11 3.50
C TYR A 27 20.18 -3.08 2.44
N TRP A 28 21.18 -2.28 2.09
CA TRP A 28 21.11 -1.22 1.10
C TRP A 28 22.23 -1.38 0.09
N ARG A 29 21.93 -1.14 -1.19
CA ARG A 29 22.94 -1.18 -2.24
C ARG A 29 22.63 -0.23 -3.38
N VAL A 30 23.62 0.53 -3.83
CA VAL A 30 23.54 1.22 -5.12
C VAL A 30 23.87 0.23 -6.24
N ALA A 31 22.84 -0.18 -6.97
CA ALA A 31 22.88 -1.10 -8.10
C ALA A 31 22.83 -0.37 -9.45
N ALA A 32 23.10 -1.09 -10.53
CA ALA A 32 23.05 -0.60 -11.91
C ALA A 32 23.90 0.68 -12.19
N SER A 33 24.92 0.94 -11.36
CA SER A 33 25.90 2.01 -11.59
C SER A 33 27.20 1.44 -12.14
N PHE A 34 27.57 1.86 -13.35
CA PHE A 34 28.84 1.48 -14.00
C PHE A 34 29.98 2.44 -13.62
N ASP A 35 29.65 3.65 -13.15
CA ASP A 35 30.62 4.62 -12.67
C ASP A 35 30.86 4.43 -11.15
N ARG A 36 31.96 3.74 -10.84
CA ARG A 36 32.37 3.46 -9.45
C ARG A 36 32.69 4.72 -8.66
N LEU A 37 33.21 5.76 -9.31
CA LEU A 37 33.57 7.01 -8.65
C LEU A 37 32.31 7.80 -8.31
N ALA A 38 31.36 7.91 -9.25
CA ALA A 38 30.07 8.53 -9.00
C ALA A 38 29.31 7.82 -7.87
N ARG A 39 29.30 6.48 -7.86
CA ARG A 39 28.70 5.70 -6.77
C ARG A 39 29.36 5.99 -5.42
N SER A 40 30.69 5.98 -5.35
CA SER A 40 31.41 6.27 -4.10
C SER A 40 31.17 7.70 -3.62
N ARG A 41 31.13 8.67 -4.54
CA ARG A 41 30.76 10.06 -4.22
C ARG A 41 29.33 10.15 -3.69
N PHE A 42 28.39 9.45 -4.30
CA PHE A 42 27.00 9.40 -3.83
C PHE A 42 26.93 8.87 -2.40
N GLU A 43 27.53 7.71 -2.11
CA GLU A 43 27.56 7.12 -0.77
C GLU A 43 28.20 8.06 0.27
N ALA A 44 29.29 8.76 -0.10
CA ALA A 44 29.93 9.73 0.78
C ALA A 44 29.03 10.94 1.05
N ILE A 45 28.34 11.45 0.04
CA ILE A 45 27.40 12.57 0.20
C ILE A 45 26.18 12.14 1.02
N SER A 46 25.65 10.92 0.82
CA SER A 46 24.58 10.35 1.62
C SER A 46 24.93 10.27 3.10
N LYS A 47 26.16 9.87 3.45
CA LYS A 47 26.65 9.93 4.84
C LYS A 47 26.66 11.35 5.39
N LEU A 48 27.12 12.33 4.61
CA LEU A 48 27.08 13.73 5.05
C LEU A 48 25.65 14.25 5.22
N ALA A 49 24.73 13.86 4.33
CA ALA A 49 23.34 14.24 4.39
C ALA A 49 22.64 13.64 5.62
N GLY A 50 22.86 12.35 5.93
CA GLY A 50 22.28 11.72 7.11
C GLY A 50 22.88 12.22 8.44
N ARG A 51 24.16 12.63 8.45
CA ARG A 51 24.74 13.34 9.59
C ARG A 51 24.10 14.71 9.78
N LYS A 52 23.94 15.45 8.67
CA LYS A 52 23.27 16.76 8.70
C LYS A 52 21.84 16.62 9.21
N LEU A 53 21.12 15.58 8.78
CA LEU A 53 19.76 15.31 9.23
C LEU A 53 19.68 15.13 10.75
N LEU A 54 20.61 14.37 11.34
CA LEU A 54 20.69 14.22 12.80
C LEU A 54 21.03 15.54 13.49
N ALA A 55 22.05 16.26 13.00
CA ALA A 55 22.45 17.54 13.58
C ALA A 55 21.31 18.58 13.53
N ASP A 56 20.55 18.56 12.44
CA ASP A 56 19.39 19.39 12.19
C ASP A 56 18.19 19.04 13.09
N ALA A 57 18.10 17.79 13.54
CA ALA A 57 17.11 17.31 14.50
C ALA A 57 17.56 17.50 15.96
N GLY A 58 18.80 17.95 16.20
CA GLY A 58 19.41 18.08 17.52
C GLY A 58 19.98 16.76 18.03
N ASP A 59 19.15 15.72 18.11
CA ASP A 59 19.53 14.37 18.53
C ASP A 59 18.65 13.28 17.89
N GLU A 60 18.87 12.02 18.29
CA GLU A 60 18.08 10.88 17.81
C GLU A 60 16.60 11.00 18.19
N SER A 61 16.25 11.63 19.31
CA SER A 61 14.85 11.80 19.72
C SER A 61 14.08 12.79 18.85
N GLY A 62 14.79 13.77 18.27
CA GLY A 62 14.24 14.72 17.30
C GLY A 62 14.00 14.13 15.90
N LEU A 63 14.52 12.93 15.61
CA LEU A 63 14.28 12.26 14.33
C LEU A 63 12.95 11.50 14.33
N PRO A 64 12.25 11.41 13.18
CA PRO A 64 11.13 10.48 13.01
C PRO A 64 11.53 9.04 13.36
N ALA A 65 10.63 8.28 13.99
CA ALA A 65 10.92 6.93 14.51
C ALA A 65 11.61 5.99 13.51
N GLY A 66 11.24 6.04 12.23
CA GLY A 66 11.86 5.21 11.19
C GLY A 66 13.32 5.58 10.85
N LEU A 67 13.79 6.76 11.26
CA LEU A 67 15.17 7.23 11.04
C LEU A 67 16.06 7.07 12.26
N GLN A 68 15.46 6.76 13.41
CA GLN A 68 16.17 6.51 14.66
C GLN A 68 16.95 5.20 14.59
N HIS A 69 18.02 5.11 15.37
CA HIS A 69 18.84 3.91 15.52
C HIS A 69 19.35 3.35 14.17
N ALA A 70 19.58 4.22 13.20
CA ALA A 70 20.23 3.82 11.97
C ALA A 70 21.67 3.34 12.28
N PRO A 71 22.14 2.22 11.70
CA PRO A 71 23.49 1.70 11.95
C PRO A 71 24.61 2.69 11.64
N ASP A 72 24.39 3.57 10.65
CA ASP A 72 25.32 4.60 10.24
C ASP A 72 24.58 5.79 9.57
N ASP A 73 25.30 6.91 9.42
CA ASP A 73 24.76 8.13 8.81
C ASP A 73 24.23 7.91 7.38
N GLY A 74 24.86 7.03 6.58
CA GLY A 74 24.42 6.73 5.22
C GLY A 74 23.11 5.95 5.21
N THR A 75 22.98 4.94 6.06
CA THR A 75 21.73 4.20 6.23
C THR A 75 20.60 5.12 6.71
N ARG A 76 20.89 6.08 7.61
CA ARG A 76 19.89 7.09 8.02
C ARG A 76 19.35 7.87 6.82
N TRP A 77 20.23 8.28 5.92
CA TRP A 77 19.83 8.99 4.70
C TRP A 77 19.02 8.10 3.75
N TYR A 78 19.40 6.84 3.56
CA TYR A 78 18.64 5.91 2.71
C TYR A 78 17.24 5.63 3.26
N ARG A 79 17.10 5.48 4.58
CA ARG A 79 15.79 5.41 5.21
C ARG A 79 14.97 6.68 5.01
N ALA A 80 15.60 7.86 5.07
CA ALA A 80 14.92 9.13 4.78
C ALA A 80 14.44 9.18 3.33
N MET A 81 15.28 8.79 2.37
CA MET A 81 14.88 8.64 0.97
C MET A 81 13.70 7.69 0.82
N LYS A 82 13.73 6.52 1.46
CA LYS A 82 12.62 5.56 1.39
C LYS A 82 11.32 6.08 2.01
N LEU A 83 11.39 6.71 3.18
CA LEU A 83 10.21 7.08 3.96
C LEU A 83 9.59 8.42 3.54
N GLN A 84 10.40 9.34 3.00
CA GLN A 84 9.98 10.73 2.81
C GLN A 84 9.95 11.18 1.36
N SER A 85 10.71 10.55 0.45
CA SER A 85 10.79 11.04 -0.93
C SER A 85 9.56 10.73 -1.80
N GLY A 86 8.70 9.79 -1.38
CA GLY A 86 7.59 9.29 -2.21
C GLY A 86 8.02 8.49 -3.46
N HIS A 87 9.33 8.28 -3.67
CA HIS A 87 9.89 7.59 -4.85
C HIS A 87 10.34 6.14 -4.57
N TYR A 88 9.94 5.58 -3.43
CA TYR A 88 10.22 4.18 -3.11
C TYR A 88 9.20 3.25 -3.76
N GLU A 89 9.70 2.32 -4.56
CA GLU A 89 8.90 1.27 -5.19
C GLU A 89 9.05 -0.05 -4.41
N HIS A 90 7.90 -0.59 -4.00
CA HIS A 90 7.85 -1.90 -3.35
C HIS A 90 8.17 -3.00 -4.36
N GLY A 91 9.10 -3.87 -4.00
CA GLY A 91 9.44 -5.08 -4.74
C GLY A 91 8.62 -6.28 -4.26
N PHE A 92 9.13 -7.47 -4.57
CA PHE A 92 8.51 -8.72 -4.13
C PHE A 92 8.73 -8.97 -2.63
N VAL A 93 7.84 -9.78 -2.07
CA VAL A 93 7.95 -10.35 -0.72
C VAL A 93 8.28 -11.83 -0.85
N GLY A 94 9.39 -12.25 -0.26
CA GLY A 94 9.75 -13.66 -0.09
C GLY A 94 9.36 -14.14 1.30
N PHE A 95 8.96 -15.40 1.43
CA PHE A 95 8.76 -16.06 2.72
C PHE A 95 9.90 -17.03 2.96
N GLN A 96 10.49 -16.96 4.13
CA GLN A 96 11.57 -17.83 4.55
C GLN A 96 10.96 -18.95 5.41
N THR A 97 11.33 -20.19 5.13
CA THR A 97 10.96 -21.34 5.95
C THR A 97 12.20 -21.93 6.59
N ASN A 98 12.08 -22.39 7.84
CA ASN A 98 13.08 -23.19 8.51
C ASN A 98 13.20 -24.57 7.85
N GLU A 99 14.25 -25.32 8.21
CA GLU A 99 14.47 -26.70 7.70
C GLU A 99 13.32 -27.66 8.05
N ASP A 100 12.59 -27.40 9.13
CA ASP A 100 11.42 -28.16 9.56
C ASP A 100 10.11 -27.76 8.85
N GLY A 101 10.17 -26.80 7.91
CA GLY A 101 9.03 -26.27 7.17
C GLY A 101 8.21 -25.22 7.92
N SER A 102 8.60 -24.82 9.13
CA SER A 102 7.96 -23.71 9.86
C SER A 102 8.33 -22.34 9.27
N ASP A 103 7.46 -21.34 9.47
CA ASP A 103 7.70 -19.97 9.00
C ASP A 103 8.83 -19.31 9.80
N ALA A 104 9.86 -18.85 9.08
CA ALA A 104 11.00 -18.10 9.63
C ALA A 104 10.84 -16.58 9.42
N GLY A 105 9.78 -16.15 8.72
CA GLY A 105 9.42 -14.76 8.49
C GLY A 105 9.45 -14.37 7.02
N SER A 106 9.32 -13.07 6.76
CA SER A 106 9.29 -12.53 5.39
C SER A 106 10.49 -11.64 5.10
N ILE A 107 10.91 -11.64 3.84
CA ILE A 107 11.90 -10.73 3.27
C ILE A 107 11.15 -9.79 2.33
N THR A 108 11.29 -8.50 2.56
CA THR A 108 10.71 -7.46 1.71
C THR A 108 11.81 -6.81 0.90
N THR A 109 11.53 -6.54 -0.37
CA THR A 109 12.47 -5.84 -1.26
C THR A 109 11.84 -4.56 -1.80
N GLY A 110 12.67 -3.69 -2.36
CA GLY A 110 12.21 -2.51 -3.07
C GLY A 110 13.39 -1.70 -3.56
N HIS A 111 13.11 -0.59 -4.22
CA HIS A 111 14.16 0.23 -4.81
C HIS A 111 13.71 1.68 -5.04
N ILE A 112 14.69 2.55 -5.28
CA ILE A 112 14.51 3.93 -5.73
C ILE A 112 15.31 4.09 -7.02
N TYR A 113 14.64 4.49 -8.11
CA TYR A 113 15.31 4.86 -9.36
C TYR A 113 15.94 6.25 -9.28
N SER A 114 16.98 6.47 -10.07
CA SER A 114 17.67 7.77 -10.17
C SER A 114 18.04 8.33 -8.79
N PRO A 115 18.78 7.57 -7.95
CA PRO A 115 18.93 7.89 -6.53
C PRO A 115 19.57 9.26 -6.27
N ALA A 116 20.42 9.74 -7.19
CA ALA A 116 20.99 11.08 -7.14
C ALA A 116 19.91 12.18 -7.30
N ALA A 117 19.02 12.05 -8.29
CA ALA A 117 17.92 12.99 -8.48
C ALA A 117 16.97 13.00 -7.27
N VAL A 118 16.58 11.82 -6.79
CA VAL A 118 15.69 11.70 -5.62
C VAL A 118 16.32 12.29 -4.37
N ALA A 119 17.62 12.04 -4.14
CA ALA A 119 18.33 12.63 -3.00
C ALA A 119 18.43 14.16 -3.10
N ALA A 120 18.58 14.71 -4.32
CA ALA A 120 18.58 16.15 -4.54
C ALA A 120 17.21 16.76 -4.22
N THR A 121 16.12 16.17 -4.74
CA THR A 121 14.75 16.62 -4.44
C THR A 121 14.46 16.60 -2.95
N LEU A 122 14.81 15.51 -2.25
CA LEU A 122 14.61 15.42 -0.81
C LEU A 122 15.41 16.49 -0.05
N CYS A 123 16.64 16.80 -0.48
CA CYS A 123 17.39 17.92 0.11
C CYS A 123 16.67 19.26 -0.03
N LEU A 124 16.06 19.50 -1.19
CA LEU A 124 15.30 20.71 -1.46
C LEU A 124 14.07 20.78 -0.55
N GLU A 125 13.27 19.72 -0.50
CA GLU A 125 12.06 19.63 0.35
C GLU A 125 12.38 19.87 1.83
N LEU A 126 13.42 19.22 2.36
CA LEU A 126 13.84 19.41 3.75
C LEU A 126 14.34 20.82 4.02
N SER A 127 14.90 21.49 3.01
CA SER A 127 15.35 22.88 3.13
C SER A 127 14.19 23.87 3.10
N THR A 128 13.16 23.62 2.29
CA THR A 128 11.97 24.47 2.20
C THR A 128 11.08 24.32 3.44
N MET A 129 10.91 23.09 3.96
CA MET A 129 10.15 22.84 5.20
C MET A 129 10.76 23.54 6.42
N LYS A 130 12.08 23.77 6.45
CA LYS A 130 12.74 24.51 7.52
C LYS A 130 12.54 26.02 7.46
N ASN A 131 12.25 26.54 6.27
CA ASN A 131 12.03 27.97 6.05
C ASN A 131 10.58 28.38 6.25
N GLU A 132 9.64 27.43 6.26
CA GLU A 132 8.28 27.67 6.74
C GLU A 132 8.26 27.50 8.26
N ALA A 133 8.11 28.60 8.98
CA ALA A 133 7.86 28.55 10.41
C ALA A 133 6.60 27.70 10.66
N SER A 134 6.79 26.51 11.23
CA SER A 134 5.69 25.65 11.62
C SER A 134 4.85 26.37 12.67
N THR A 135 3.72 26.91 12.26
CA THR A 135 2.65 27.20 13.21
C THR A 135 2.28 25.86 13.84
N PRO A 136 2.37 25.68 15.17
CA PRO A 136 2.00 24.42 15.78
C PRO A 136 0.50 24.22 15.55
N ALA A 137 0.16 23.35 14.61
CA ALA A 137 -1.19 22.82 14.51
C ALA A 137 -1.43 22.05 15.81
N GLY A 138 -2.45 22.46 16.58
CA GLY A 138 -2.84 21.79 17.82
C GLY A 138 -3.12 20.30 17.61
N PRO A 139 -3.26 19.53 18.69
CA PRO A 139 -3.48 18.08 18.61
C PRO A 139 -4.64 17.78 17.67
N LEU A 140 -4.35 17.04 16.59
CA LEU A 140 -5.35 16.61 15.63
C LEU A 140 -6.18 15.49 16.27
N THR A 141 -7.29 15.84 16.89
CA THR A 141 -8.25 14.86 17.39
C THR A 141 -9.14 14.41 16.24
N ILE A 142 -8.89 13.21 15.71
CA ILE A 142 -9.73 12.62 14.67
C ILE A 142 -10.84 11.80 15.36
N HIS A 143 -12.05 12.34 15.35
CA HIS A 143 -13.24 11.59 15.76
C HIS A 143 -13.71 10.71 14.61
N VAL A 144 -13.62 9.39 14.79
CA VAL A 144 -14.05 8.40 13.80
C VAL A 144 -15.28 7.69 14.35
N GLY A 145 -16.41 7.80 13.66
CA GLY A 145 -17.66 7.14 14.04
C GLY A 145 -18.60 6.99 12.85
N GLY A 146 -19.33 5.87 12.84
CA GLY A 146 -20.20 5.46 11.74
C GLY A 146 -19.87 4.05 11.26
N VAL A 147 -20.73 3.50 10.42
CA VAL A 147 -20.42 2.25 9.71
C VAL A 147 -19.59 2.58 8.48
N ASN A 148 -18.57 1.76 8.19
CA ASN A 148 -17.58 1.99 7.11
C ASN A 148 -16.63 3.19 7.29
N THR A 149 -16.54 3.78 8.47
CA THR A 149 -15.58 4.88 8.69
C THR A 149 -14.14 4.41 8.57
N ARG A 150 -13.35 5.10 7.75
CA ARG A 150 -11.91 4.83 7.56
C ARG A 150 -11.13 6.12 7.72
N VAL A 151 -9.94 6.00 8.28
CA VAL A 151 -8.93 7.06 8.27
C VAL A 151 -7.80 6.59 7.37
N ASN A 152 -7.70 7.19 6.19
CA ASN A 152 -6.62 6.94 5.26
C ASN A 152 -5.62 8.11 5.38
N LEU A 153 -4.44 7.83 5.92
CA LEU A 153 -3.33 8.79 6.02
C LEU A 153 -2.22 8.30 5.09
N HIS A 154 -1.97 9.05 4.01
CA HIS A 154 -0.96 8.75 2.98
C HIS A 154 -1.09 7.36 2.33
N SER A 155 -2.32 6.86 2.08
CA SER A 155 -2.54 5.58 1.39
C SER A 155 -3.32 5.75 0.08
N ASN A 156 -3.02 4.88 -0.89
CA ASN A 156 -3.85 4.67 -2.08
C ASN A 156 -4.79 3.50 -1.79
N ASP A 157 -6.02 3.82 -1.38
CA ASP A 157 -7.01 2.81 -0.99
C ASP A 157 -7.80 2.33 -2.21
N ASN A 158 -7.52 1.11 -2.68
CA ASN A 158 -8.26 0.43 -3.76
C ASN A 158 -9.33 -0.53 -3.22
N SER A 159 -9.70 -0.43 -1.94
CA SER A 159 -10.73 -1.31 -1.38
C SER A 159 -12.13 -0.80 -1.67
N THR A 160 -13.01 -1.71 -2.06
CA THR A 160 -14.46 -1.50 -2.09
C THR A 160 -15.04 -1.92 -0.76
N ASN A 161 -15.58 -0.98 0.01
CA ASN A 161 -16.24 -1.28 1.28
C ASN A 161 -17.76 -1.24 1.11
N THR A 162 -18.37 -2.42 0.99
CA THR A 162 -19.82 -2.55 0.84
C THR A 162 -20.46 -2.72 2.22
N TYR A 163 -21.06 -1.65 2.76
CA TYR A 163 -21.96 -1.78 3.91
C TYR A 163 -23.37 -2.06 3.40
N ILE A 164 -23.94 -3.14 3.90
CA ILE A 164 -25.29 -3.57 3.58
C ILE A 164 -26.09 -3.40 4.85
N ALA A 165 -26.91 -2.34 4.87
CA ALA A 165 -27.66 -1.91 6.03
C ALA A 165 -28.84 -2.84 6.38
N SER A 166 -29.24 -3.72 5.45
CA SER A 166 -30.30 -4.72 5.65
C SER A 166 -30.34 -5.76 4.52
N GLU A 167 -30.99 -6.90 4.76
CA GLU A 167 -31.25 -7.95 3.76
C GLU A 167 -31.91 -7.37 2.49
N VAL A 168 -32.81 -6.40 2.65
CA VAL A 168 -33.51 -5.70 1.54
C VAL A 168 -32.51 -5.02 0.59
N THR A 169 -31.47 -4.39 1.12
CA THR A 169 -30.47 -3.70 0.30
C THR A 169 -29.59 -4.65 -0.53
N VAL A 170 -29.44 -5.92 -0.12
CA VAL A 170 -28.66 -6.91 -0.89
C VAL A 170 -29.35 -7.24 -2.22
N PHE A 171 -30.65 -7.53 -2.17
CA PHE A 171 -31.41 -7.97 -3.33
C PHE A 171 -31.73 -6.82 -4.29
N GLU A 172 -31.89 -5.59 -3.78
CA GLU A 172 -31.96 -4.39 -4.62
C GLU A 172 -30.66 -4.17 -5.41
N ASN A 173 -29.50 -4.28 -4.75
CA ASN A 173 -28.21 -4.15 -5.41
C ASN A 173 -27.98 -5.26 -6.46
N LEU A 174 -28.40 -6.50 -6.17
CA LEU A 174 -28.37 -7.59 -7.16
C LEU A 174 -29.19 -7.26 -8.41
N ARG A 175 -30.41 -6.73 -8.24
CA ARG A 175 -31.26 -6.32 -9.37
C ARG A 175 -30.61 -5.19 -10.18
N SER A 176 -29.96 -4.23 -9.52
CA SER A 176 -29.23 -3.15 -10.21
C SER A 176 -28.08 -3.69 -11.07
N ILE A 177 -27.28 -4.61 -10.52
CA ILE A 177 -26.17 -5.26 -11.24
C ILE A 177 -26.69 -6.01 -12.48
N VAL A 178 -27.82 -6.71 -12.36
CA VAL A 178 -28.43 -7.39 -13.53
C VAL A 178 -28.92 -6.38 -14.56
N ALA A 179 -29.53 -5.29 -14.13
CA ALA A 179 -30.01 -4.25 -15.03
C ALA A 179 -28.86 -3.60 -15.83
N GLU A 180 -27.73 -3.34 -15.17
CA GLU A 180 -26.59 -2.61 -15.74
C GLU A 180 -25.59 -3.50 -16.50
N HIS A 181 -25.34 -4.72 -16.02
CA HIS A 181 -24.18 -5.50 -16.46
C HIS A 181 -24.51 -6.89 -17.03
N ALA A 182 -25.71 -7.43 -16.79
CA ALA A 182 -26.05 -8.76 -17.32
C ALA A 182 -26.41 -8.72 -18.83
N PRO A 183 -26.10 -9.79 -19.58
CA PRO A 183 -26.55 -9.95 -20.97
C PRO A 183 -28.07 -9.92 -21.08
N ALA A 184 -28.61 -9.29 -22.13
CA ALA A 184 -30.05 -9.05 -22.28
C ALA A 184 -30.88 -10.34 -22.23
N GLU A 185 -30.37 -11.42 -22.82
CA GLU A 185 -30.94 -12.75 -22.88
C GLU A 185 -31.01 -13.45 -21.51
N LEU A 186 -30.16 -13.10 -20.56
CA LEU A 186 -30.10 -13.72 -19.22
C LEU A 186 -30.73 -12.86 -18.12
N LYS A 187 -31.09 -11.60 -18.41
CA LYS A 187 -31.67 -10.69 -17.41
C LYS A 187 -32.91 -11.27 -16.75
N ALA A 188 -33.83 -11.83 -17.53
CA ALA A 188 -35.07 -12.38 -17.00
C ALA A 188 -34.82 -13.56 -16.06
N GLU A 189 -33.92 -14.48 -16.45
CA GLU A 189 -33.54 -15.63 -15.63
C GLU A 189 -32.89 -15.19 -14.32
N PHE A 190 -31.94 -14.25 -14.36
CA PHE A 190 -31.29 -13.77 -13.14
C PHE A 190 -32.27 -13.07 -12.20
N LEU A 191 -33.17 -12.23 -12.72
CA LEU A 191 -34.17 -11.56 -11.89
C LEU A 191 -35.12 -12.58 -11.21
N GLU A 192 -35.51 -13.64 -11.91
CA GLU A 192 -36.33 -14.72 -11.34
C GLU A 192 -35.58 -15.48 -10.23
N ARG A 193 -34.31 -15.83 -10.47
CA ARG A 193 -33.47 -16.51 -9.47
C ARG A 193 -33.24 -15.65 -8.23
N ILE A 194 -32.99 -14.35 -8.42
CA ILE A 194 -32.85 -13.37 -7.33
C ILE A 194 -34.15 -13.27 -6.52
N GLN A 195 -35.31 -13.18 -7.18
CA GLN A 195 -36.60 -13.14 -6.51
C GLN A 195 -36.88 -14.43 -5.72
N SER A 196 -36.61 -15.60 -6.30
CA SER A 196 -36.77 -16.87 -5.60
C SER A 196 -35.83 -17.00 -4.40
N MET A 197 -34.63 -16.44 -4.48
CA MET A 197 -33.66 -16.43 -3.39
C MET A 197 -34.12 -15.50 -2.26
N GLU A 198 -34.56 -14.28 -2.57
CA GLU A 198 -35.09 -13.31 -1.60
C GLU A 198 -36.28 -13.87 -0.80
N GLN A 199 -37.22 -14.54 -1.48
CA GLN A 199 -38.38 -15.16 -0.82
C GLN A 199 -38.03 -16.36 0.09
N SER A 200 -36.81 -16.89 -0.04
CA SER A 200 -36.32 -18.03 0.73
C SER A 200 -35.45 -17.64 1.91
N VAL A 201 -35.14 -16.35 2.10
CA VAL A 201 -34.32 -15.87 3.24
C VAL A 201 -34.94 -16.32 4.57
N GLY A 202 -34.08 -16.80 5.48
CA GLY A 202 -34.48 -17.35 6.77
C GLY A 202 -35.17 -18.72 6.73
N LYS A 203 -35.31 -19.34 5.55
CA LYS A 203 -35.89 -20.69 5.39
C LYS A 203 -34.79 -21.71 5.06
N PRO A 204 -34.95 -22.99 5.41
CA PRO A 204 -34.01 -24.05 5.02
C PRO A 204 -33.82 -24.18 3.50
N THR A 205 -34.79 -23.71 2.71
CA THR A 205 -34.72 -23.70 1.25
C THR A 205 -33.76 -22.65 0.68
N PHE A 206 -33.26 -21.70 1.49
CA PHE A 206 -32.36 -20.65 1.04
C PHE A 206 -31.07 -21.21 0.43
N THR A 207 -30.44 -22.19 1.08
CA THR A 207 -29.19 -22.81 0.60
C THR A 207 -29.36 -23.40 -0.80
N SER A 208 -30.51 -24.02 -1.08
CA SER A 208 -30.82 -24.54 -2.42
C SER A 208 -30.96 -23.41 -3.44
N ARG A 209 -31.68 -22.33 -3.10
CA ARG A 209 -31.89 -21.20 -4.02
C ARG A 209 -30.62 -20.39 -4.28
N TYR A 210 -29.77 -20.27 -3.27
CA TYR A 210 -28.43 -19.70 -3.41
C TYR A 210 -27.59 -20.52 -4.38
N ASN A 211 -27.53 -21.85 -4.21
CA ASN A 211 -26.78 -22.71 -5.12
C ASN A 211 -27.33 -22.67 -6.56
N ASP A 212 -28.65 -22.67 -6.74
CA ASP A 212 -29.29 -22.52 -8.06
C ASP A 212 -28.85 -21.20 -8.74
N PHE A 213 -28.80 -20.10 -7.98
CA PHE A 213 -28.36 -18.80 -8.48
C PHE A 213 -26.86 -18.80 -8.83
N ILE A 214 -25.99 -19.34 -7.96
CA ILE A 214 -24.54 -19.40 -8.23
C ILE A 214 -24.24 -20.24 -9.47
N GLN A 215 -24.98 -21.34 -9.67
CA GLN A 215 -24.85 -22.18 -10.86
C GLN A 215 -25.30 -21.47 -12.13
N SER A 216 -26.44 -20.77 -12.12
CA SER A 216 -26.89 -20.02 -13.30
C SER A 216 -25.98 -18.82 -13.59
N ALA A 217 -25.43 -18.21 -12.55
CA ALA A 217 -24.51 -17.08 -12.65
C ALA A 217 -23.06 -17.48 -12.92
N ALA A 218 -22.71 -18.77 -13.01
CA ALA A 218 -21.31 -19.22 -13.05
C ALA A 218 -20.46 -18.53 -14.15
N ASN A 219 -21.01 -18.40 -15.36
CA ASN A 219 -20.33 -17.74 -16.48
C ASN A 219 -20.26 -16.20 -16.36
N HIS A 220 -21.01 -15.63 -15.42
CA HIS A 220 -21.15 -14.19 -15.21
C HIS A 220 -20.84 -13.78 -13.76
N ILE A 221 -20.24 -14.67 -12.96
CA ILE A 221 -20.12 -14.49 -11.50
C ILE A 221 -19.29 -13.26 -11.11
N ALA A 222 -18.42 -12.82 -12.02
CA ALA A 222 -17.62 -11.61 -11.88
C ALA A 222 -18.48 -10.36 -11.59
N ILE A 223 -19.66 -10.23 -12.21
CA ILE A 223 -20.53 -9.06 -11.99
C ILE A 223 -21.17 -9.07 -10.60
N PHE A 224 -21.34 -10.26 -10.00
CA PHE A 224 -21.95 -10.45 -8.69
C PHE A 224 -20.93 -10.52 -7.55
N THR A 225 -19.63 -10.57 -7.87
CA THR A 225 -18.53 -10.74 -6.91
C THR A 225 -18.59 -9.77 -5.72
N PRO A 226 -18.87 -8.46 -5.90
CA PRO A 226 -18.96 -7.52 -4.78
C PRO A 226 -20.03 -7.83 -3.74
N LEU A 227 -21.03 -8.65 -4.08
CA LEU A 227 -22.17 -9.00 -3.21
C LEU A 227 -22.13 -10.43 -2.69
N LEU A 228 -21.20 -11.28 -3.16
CA LEU A 228 -21.10 -12.68 -2.72
C LEU A 228 -20.93 -12.83 -1.19
N PRO A 229 -20.06 -12.04 -0.51
CA PRO A 229 -19.90 -12.18 0.94
C PRO A 229 -21.21 -11.94 1.70
N ALA A 230 -22.01 -10.98 1.24
CA ALA A 230 -23.28 -10.64 1.87
C ALA A 230 -24.34 -11.72 1.64
N LEU A 231 -24.37 -12.33 0.46
CA LEU A 231 -25.27 -13.45 0.16
C LEU A 231 -24.90 -14.69 0.97
N SER A 232 -23.60 -14.98 1.12
CA SER A 232 -23.13 -16.09 1.94
C SER A 232 -23.47 -15.89 3.43
N ALA A 233 -23.51 -14.65 3.92
CA ALA A 233 -23.92 -14.36 5.29
C ALA A 233 -25.41 -14.66 5.58
N LEU A 234 -26.24 -14.82 4.54
CA LEU A 234 -27.66 -15.22 4.67
C LEU A 234 -27.85 -16.73 4.72
N LEU A 235 -26.78 -17.52 4.54
CA LEU A 235 -26.85 -18.98 4.67
C LEU A 235 -27.13 -19.35 6.14
N PRO A 236 -28.03 -20.32 6.39
CA PRO A 236 -28.23 -20.82 7.74
C PRO A 236 -26.93 -21.44 8.28
N THR A 237 -26.55 -21.05 9.50
CA THR A 237 -25.43 -21.60 10.28
C THR A 237 -25.72 -23.00 10.78
#